data_AF-A0A9D5XCP6-F1
#
_entry.id   AF-A0A9D5XCP6-F1
#
_cell.length_a   1.000
_cell.length_b   1.000
_cell.length_c   1.000
_cell.angle_alpha   90.00
_cell.angle_beta   90.00
_cell.angle_gamma   90.00
#
_symmetry.space_group_name_H-M   'P 1'
#
loop_
_entity.id
_entity.type
_entity.pdbx_description
1 polymer ?
#
loop_
_entity_poly.entity_id
_entity_poly.type
_entity_poly.pdbx_seq_one_letter_code
_entity_poly.pdbx_strand_id
1 'polypeptide(L)'
;MASDAVIVSGNVSGRSAAREPTKKEIRLVIAASSAGTIFEWYDFFIYGTLAAIIGQTFFPSGNETLQILLVWAGFAVGFGFRPLGAILFGYLGDKLGRKYTFLVTVTLMGIATAGVGLTPSATSIGIAAPIIVILLRVLQGLALGGEYGGAAIYVAEHAP
;
A
#
# COMPACT_ATOMS: atom_id res chain seq x y z
N MET A 1 63.89 20.87 -28.92
CA MET A 1 63.20 19.94 -28.01
C MET A 1 61.81 20.52 -27.77
N ALA A 2 60.84 20.09 -28.56
CA ALA A 2 59.46 20.60 -28.58
C ALA A 2 58.51 19.58 -27.93
N SER A 3 57.32 20.07 -27.53
CA SER A 3 56.08 19.31 -27.22
C SER A 3 56.07 18.56 -25.86
N ASP A 4 55.01 18.55 -25.04
CA ASP A 4 53.66 19.12 -25.08
C ASP A 4 52.96 18.96 -23.71
N ALA A 5 51.88 19.73 -23.54
CA ALA A 5 50.63 19.40 -22.82
C ALA A 5 50.71 19.04 -21.32
N VAL A 6 50.22 19.89 -20.41
CA VAL A 6 48.79 20.00 -20.07
C VAL A 6 48.13 18.62 -19.91
N ILE A 7 48.27 18.01 -18.73
CA ILE A 7 47.36 16.95 -18.28
C ILE A 7 46.28 17.61 -17.43
N VAL A 8 45.17 17.90 -18.11
CA VAL A 8 43.85 18.02 -17.51
C VAL A 8 43.52 16.68 -16.86
N SER A 9 43.50 16.62 -15.53
CA SER A 9 42.70 15.65 -14.79
C SER A 9 41.55 16.46 -14.19
N GLY A 10 40.46 16.64 -14.91
CA GLY A 10 39.53 15.56 -15.21
C GLY A 10 38.47 15.62 -14.12
N ASN A 11 37.59 16.62 -14.26
CA ASN A 11 36.41 16.81 -13.43
C ASN A 11 35.59 15.51 -13.48
N VAL A 12 35.70 14.66 -12.45
CA VAL A 12 34.89 13.44 -12.34
C VAL A 12 33.47 13.88 -12.00
N SER A 13 32.74 14.23 -13.06
CA SER A 13 31.43 13.70 -13.37
C SER A 13 30.61 13.32 -12.13
N GLY A 14 29.84 14.28 -11.60
CA GLY A 14 28.37 14.22 -11.64
C GLY A 14 27.67 12.90 -11.28
N ARG A 15 28.24 12.05 -10.41
CA ARG A 15 27.46 11.05 -9.71
C ARG A 15 26.70 11.81 -8.63
N SER A 16 25.42 12.04 -8.88
CA SER A 16 24.47 12.48 -7.85
C SER A 16 24.68 11.58 -6.63
N ALA A 17 25.42 12.08 -5.63
CA ALA A 17 25.56 11.39 -4.36
C ALA A 17 24.13 11.14 -3.87
N ALA A 18 23.78 9.87 -3.64
CA ALA A 18 22.47 9.52 -3.12
C ALA A 18 22.28 10.36 -1.86
N ARG A 19 21.29 11.27 -1.88
CA ARG A 19 21.05 12.20 -0.78
C ARG A 19 20.71 11.35 0.44
N GLU A 20 21.54 11.44 1.49
CA GLU A 20 21.20 10.80 2.76
C GLU A 20 19.87 11.34 3.29
N PRO A 21 18.93 10.48 3.68
CA PRO A 21 17.65 10.92 4.19
C PRO A 21 17.82 11.62 5.53
N THR A 22 17.08 12.69 5.71
CA THR A 22 17.09 13.45 6.96
C THR A 22 16.42 12.66 8.08
N LYS A 23 16.78 12.95 9.34
CA LYS A 23 16.12 12.36 10.52
C LYS A 23 14.58 12.52 10.50
N LYS A 24 14.07 13.60 9.92
CA LYS A 24 12.63 13.83 9.74
C LYS A 24 12.00 12.82 8.78
N GLU A 25 12.70 12.48 7.71
CA GLU A 25 12.22 11.54 6.69
C GLU A 25 12.19 10.11 7.23
N ILE A 26 13.23 9.72 7.99
CA ILE A 26 13.25 8.42 8.67
C ILE A 26 12.08 8.31 9.67
N ARG A 27 11.86 9.35 10.49
CA ARG A 27 10.72 9.38 11.43
C ARG A 27 9.37 9.30 10.72
N LEU A 28 9.21 9.99 9.60
CA LEU A 28 7.98 9.95 8.81
C LEU A 28 7.71 8.53 8.28
N VAL A 29 8.73 7.87 7.72
CA VAL A 29 8.58 6.49 7.22
C VAL A 29 8.19 5.56 8.36
N ILE A 30 8.90 5.58 9.49
CA ILE A 30 8.58 4.74 10.65
C ILE A 30 7.14 4.96 11.14
N ALA A 31 6.74 6.23 11.30
CA ALA A 31 5.41 6.57 11.78
C ALA A 31 4.31 6.11 10.80
N ALA A 32 4.51 6.33 9.50
CA ALA A 32 3.58 5.87 8.48
C ALA A 32 3.54 4.34 8.38
N SER A 33 4.66 3.62 8.59
CA SER A 33 4.66 2.14 8.57
C SER A 33 3.92 1.58 9.77
N SER A 34 4.12 2.19 10.94
CA SER A 34 3.39 1.80 12.15
C SER A 34 1.89 2.08 12.00
N ALA A 35 1.52 3.24 11.46
CA ALA A 35 0.13 3.59 11.19
C ALA A 35 -0.50 2.64 10.18
N GLY A 36 0.22 2.26 9.13
CA GLY A 36 -0.29 1.34 8.12
C GLY A 36 -0.49 -0.08 8.66
N THR A 37 0.44 -0.60 9.45
CA THR A 37 0.24 -1.86 10.19
C THR A 37 -0.99 -1.81 11.10
N ILE A 38 -1.20 -0.69 11.82
CA ILE A 38 -2.39 -0.53 12.66
C ILE A 38 -3.67 -0.56 11.81
N PHE A 39 -3.70 0.15 10.69
CA PHE A 39 -4.87 0.18 9.80
C PHE A 39 -5.17 -1.19 9.20
N GLU A 40 -4.14 -1.94 8.82
CA GLU A 40 -4.28 -3.31 8.35
C GLU A 40 -4.98 -4.19 9.39
N TRP A 41 -4.43 -4.26 10.60
CA TRP A 41 -4.99 -5.10 11.66
C TRP A 41 -6.39 -4.63 12.06
N TYR A 42 -6.60 -3.32 12.16
CA TYR A 42 -7.91 -2.76 12.48
C TYR A 42 -8.97 -3.17 11.46
N ASP A 43 -8.70 -2.98 10.17
CA ASP A 43 -9.61 -3.36 9.09
C ASP A 43 -9.89 -4.87 9.10
N PHE A 44 -8.88 -5.70 9.38
CA PHE A 44 -9.04 -7.14 9.46
C PHE A 44 -9.92 -7.58 10.62
N PHE A 45 -9.73 -6.97 11.79
CA PHE A 45 -10.60 -7.22 12.94
C PHE A 45 -12.03 -6.79 12.65
N ILE A 46 -12.25 -5.64 12.03
CA ILE A 46 -13.59 -5.17 11.67
C ILE A 46 -14.26 -6.14 10.69
N TYR A 47 -13.55 -6.60 9.65
CA TYR A 47 -14.15 -7.55 8.70
C TYR A 47 -14.45 -8.92 9.29
N GLY A 48 -13.60 -9.42 10.17
CA GLY A 48 -13.83 -10.68 10.86
C GLY A 48 -14.99 -10.59 11.86
N THR A 49 -14.97 -9.57 12.72
CA THR A 49 -15.95 -9.43 13.82
C THR A 49 -17.31 -8.93 13.35
N LEU A 50 -17.36 -8.09 12.31
CA LEU A 50 -18.61 -7.53 11.77
C LEU A 50 -19.05 -8.23 10.48
N ALA A 51 -18.56 -9.45 10.19
CA ALA A 51 -18.86 -10.16 8.95
C ALA A 51 -20.37 -10.27 8.65
N ALA A 52 -21.18 -10.54 9.67
CA ALA A 52 -22.64 -10.61 9.52
C ALA A 52 -23.25 -9.26 9.10
N ILE A 53 -22.80 -8.15 9.70
CA ILE A 53 -23.30 -6.81 9.40
C ILE A 53 -22.86 -6.38 8.00
N ILE A 54 -21.59 -6.59 7.65
CA ILE A 54 -21.03 -6.28 6.33
C ILE A 54 -21.74 -7.10 5.26
N GLY A 55 -22.00 -8.39 5.53
CA GLY A 55 -22.72 -9.29 4.64
C GLY A 55 -24.13 -8.80 4.32
N GLN A 56 -24.90 -8.44 5.36
CA GLN A 56 -26.24 -7.89 5.17
C GLN A 56 -26.23 -6.52 4.48
N THR A 57 -25.22 -5.68 4.76
CA THR A 57 -25.16 -4.30 4.27
C THR A 57 -24.75 -4.23 2.80
N PHE A 58 -23.75 -5.02 2.40
CA PHE A 58 -23.10 -4.92 1.09
C PHE A 58 -23.37 -6.12 0.18
N PHE A 59 -23.72 -7.28 0.71
CA PHE A 59 -23.89 -8.51 -0.07
C PHE A 59 -25.28 -9.16 0.10
N PRO A 60 -26.40 -8.44 -0.10
CA PRO A 60 -27.73 -8.98 0.13
C PRO A 60 -28.02 -10.15 -0.83
N SER A 61 -28.30 -11.31 -0.27
CA SER A 61 -28.49 -12.56 -1.04
C SER A 61 -29.72 -13.39 -0.62
N GLY A 62 -30.45 -12.95 0.42
CA GLY A 62 -31.54 -13.73 1.04
C GLY A 62 -31.07 -14.98 1.82
N ASN A 63 -29.77 -15.30 1.82
CA ASN A 63 -29.19 -16.43 2.55
C ASN A 63 -28.00 -15.94 3.39
N GLU A 64 -28.16 -15.91 4.71
CA GLU A 64 -27.15 -15.39 5.65
C GLU A 64 -25.78 -16.06 5.50
N THR A 65 -25.75 -17.38 5.28
CA THR A 65 -24.50 -18.12 5.06
C THR A 65 -23.78 -17.60 3.82
N LEU A 66 -24.50 -17.40 2.71
CA LEU A 66 -23.91 -16.87 1.48
C LEU A 66 -23.38 -15.44 1.67
N GLN A 67 -24.06 -14.59 2.44
CA GLN A 67 -23.60 -13.22 2.72
C GLN A 67 -22.27 -13.24 3.46
N ILE A 68 -22.15 -14.07 4.50
CA ILE A 68 -20.91 -14.25 5.25
C ILE A 68 -19.82 -14.78 4.31
N LEU A 69 -20.09 -15.83 3.54
CA LEU A 69 -19.12 -16.37 2.58
C LEU A 69 -18.61 -15.32 1.58
N LEU A 70 -19.47 -14.40 1.12
CA LEU A 70 -19.07 -13.30 0.24
C LEU A 70 -18.17 -12.27 0.94
N VAL A 71 -18.41 -11.96 2.22
CA VAL A 71 -17.51 -11.10 3.01
C VAL A 71 -16.14 -11.74 3.16
N TRP A 72 -16.08 -13.03 3.50
CA TRP A 72 -14.83 -13.77 3.63
C TRP A 72 -14.13 -13.94 2.28
N ALA A 73 -14.88 -14.10 1.18
CA ALA A 73 -14.34 -14.09 -0.16
C ALA A 73 -13.74 -12.72 -0.52
N GLY A 74 -14.42 -11.62 -0.20
CA GLY A 74 -13.88 -10.27 -0.38
C GLY A 74 -12.61 -10.03 0.44
N PHE A 75 -12.56 -10.56 1.67
CA PHE A 75 -11.37 -10.56 2.50
C PHE A 75 -10.22 -11.36 1.84
N ALA A 76 -10.50 -12.57 1.37
CA ALA A 76 -9.54 -13.41 0.67
C ALA A 76 -9.03 -12.76 -0.63
N VAL A 77 -9.89 -12.05 -1.38
CA VAL A 77 -9.51 -11.24 -2.54
C VAL A 77 -8.48 -10.19 -2.13
N GLY A 78 -8.74 -9.40 -1.08
CA GLY A 78 -7.77 -8.41 -0.59
C GLY A 78 -6.40 -9.02 -0.30
N PHE A 79 -6.35 -10.18 0.35
CA PHE A 79 -5.09 -10.91 0.57
C PHE A 79 -4.45 -11.43 -0.72
N GLY A 80 -5.25 -11.99 -1.63
CA GLY A 80 -4.79 -12.57 -2.88
C GLY A 80 -4.12 -11.55 -3.82
N PHE A 81 -4.44 -10.26 -3.70
CA PHE A 81 -3.81 -9.20 -4.48
C PHE A 81 -2.49 -8.68 -3.88
N ARG A 82 -2.12 -9.06 -2.65
CA ARG A 82 -0.86 -8.63 -2.02
C ARG A 82 0.39 -9.02 -2.81
N PRO A 83 0.54 -10.26 -3.34
CA PRO A 83 1.70 -10.60 -4.16
C PRO A 83 1.84 -9.70 -5.39
N LEU A 84 0.71 -9.37 -6.04
CA LEU A 84 0.69 -8.46 -7.18
C LEU A 84 1.10 -7.03 -6.77
N GLY A 85 0.62 -6.58 -5.62
CA GLY A 85 1.03 -5.34 -4.99
C GLY A 85 2.53 -5.28 -4.71
N ALA A 86 3.09 -6.34 -4.14
CA ALA A 86 4.51 -6.46 -3.82
C ALA A 86 5.38 -6.36 -5.08
N ILE A 87 4.98 -7.01 -6.16
CA ILE A 87 5.68 -6.93 -7.45
C ILE A 87 5.60 -5.50 -8.02
N LEU A 88 4.39 -4.93 -8.09
CA LEU A 88 4.15 -3.62 -8.68
C LEU A 88 4.87 -2.51 -7.91
N PHE A 89 4.63 -2.41 -6.60
CA PHE A 89 5.18 -1.35 -5.76
C PHE A 89 6.63 -1.63 -5.35
N GLY A 90 7.10 -2.88 -5.40
CA GLY A 90 8.52 -3.20 -5.32
C GLY A 90 9.28 -2.61 -6.52
N TYR A 91 8.81 -2.87 -7.73
CA TYR A 91 9.38 -2.30 -8.95
C TYR A 91 9.33 -0.76 -8.97
N LEU A 92 8.19 -0.17 -8.59
CA LEU A 92 8.07 1.28 -8.49
C LEU A 92 8.97 1.86 -7.39
N GLY A 93 9.15 1.14 -6.29
CA GLY A 93 10.06 1.50 -5.20
C GLY A 93 11.50 1.62 -5.66
N ASP A 94 11.97 0.65 -6.43
CA ASP A 94 13.34 0.64 -6.96
C ASP A 94 13.53 1.72 -8.06
N LYS A 95 12.49 2.07 -8.82
CA LYS A 95 12.58 3.02 -9.94
C LYS A 95 12.32 4.49 -9.56
N LEU A 96 11.32 4.74 -8.72
CA LEU A 96 10.86 6.09 -8.35
C LEU A 96 11.32 6.50 -6.94
N GLY A 97 11.88 5.56 -6.18
CA GLY A 97 12.35 5.74 -4.82
C GLY A 97 11.44 5.08 -3.78
N ARG A 98 12.07 4.38 -2.82
CA ARG A 98 11.39 3.59 -1.79
C ARG A 98 10.46 4.45 -0.92
N LYS A 99 10.94 5.61 -0.44
CA LYS A 99 10.15 6.51 0.41
C LYS A 99 8.89 7.01 -0.29
N TYR A 100 9.01 7.46 -1.54
CA TYR A 100 7.87 7.99 -2.29
C TYR A 100 6.82 6.90 -2.50
N THR A 101 7.25 5.74 -2.97
CA THR A 101 6.35 4.61 -3.25
C THR A 101 5.67 4.12 -1.97
N PHE A 102 6.39 4.06 -0.87
CA PHE A 102 5.84 3.73 0.45
C PHE A 102 4.75 4.72 0.91
N LEU A 103 4.96 6.02 0.74
CA LEU A 103 3.93 7.02 1.07
C LEU A 103 2.69 6.89 0.17
N VAL A 104 2.88 6.54 -1.10
CA VAL A 104 1.79 6.27 -2.04
C VAL A 104 0.96 5.06 -1.58
N THR A 105 1.59 3.95 -1.18
CA THR A 105 0.88 2.76 -0.73
C THR A 105 0.10 3.02 0.56
N VAL A 106 0.72 3.66 1.56
CA VAL A 106 0.03 4.01 2.83
C VAL A 106 -1.17 4.91 2.58
N THR A 107 -1.03 5.90 1.69
CA THR A 107 -2.12 6.82 1.33
C THR A 107 -3.25 6.10 0.57
N LEU A 108 -2.90 5.26 -0.41
CA LEU A 108 -3.87 4.46 -1.17
C LEU A 108 -4.66 3.55 -0.25
N MET A 109 -3.99 2.89 0.70
CA MET A 109 -4.66 2.07 1.69
C MET A 109 -5.62 2.91 2.54
N GLY A 110 -5.18 4.04 3.10
CA GLY A 110 -6.03 4.90 3.91
C GLY A 110 -7.28 5.39 3.18
N ILE A 111 -7.13 5.81 1.92
CA ILE A 111 -8.26 6.20 1.05
C ILE A 111 -9.19 5.02 0.83
N ALA A 112 -8.67 3.84 0.55
CA ALA A 112 -9.49 2.67 0.29
C ALA A 112 -10.25 2.21 1.55
N THR A 113 -9.60 2.20 2.72
CA THR A 113 -10.24 1.91 4.03
C THR A 113 -11.35 2.91 4.33
N ALA A 114 -11.09 4.22 4.18
CA ALA A 114 -12.11 5.24 4.36
C ALA A 114 -13.25 5.09 3.34
N GLY A 115 -12.91 4.76 2.09
CA GLY A 115 -13.88 4.50 1.02
C GLY A 115 -14.86 3.39 1.36
N VAL A 116 -14.41 2.31 2.01
CA VAL A 116 -15.30 1.21 2.44
C VAL A 116 -16.32 1.72 3.44
N GLY A 117 -15.88 2.52 4.43
CA GLY A 117 -16.77 3.12 5.43
C GLY A 117 -17.74 4.16 4.87
N LEU A 118 -17.38 4.83 3.76
CA LEU A 118 -18.24 5.81 3.08
C LEU A 118 -19.14 5.19 2.01
N THR A 119 -18.98 3.89 1.70
CA THR A 119 -19.76 3.23 0.66
C THR A 119 -21.21 3.06 1.13
N PRO A 120 -22.21 3.55 0.38
CA PRO A 120 -23.61 3.32 0.69
C PRO A 120 -23.98 1.83 0.66
N SER A 121 -25.03 1.46 1.41
CA SER A 121 -25.53 0.09 1.44
C SER A 121 -26.04 -0.38 0.07
N ALA A 122 -26.12 -1.69 -0.11
CA ALA A 122 -26.72 -2.29 -1.30
C ALA A 122 -28.22 -1.97 -1.43
N THR A 123 -28.90 -1.61 -0.34
CA THR A 123 -30.28 -1.10 -0.40
C THR A 123 -30.36 0.30 -1.04
N SER A 124 -29.29 1.09 -0.96
CA SER A 124 -29.24 2.46 -1.49
C SER A 124 -28.77 2.51 -2.95
N ILE A 125 -27.74 1.73 -3.30
CA ILE A 125 -27.09 1.78 -4.62
C ILE A 125 -27.05 0.43 -5.36
N GLY A 126 -27.75 -0.59 -4.84
CA GLY A 126 -27.84 -1.89 -5.49
C GLY A 126 -26.50 -2.61 -5.60
N ILE A 127 -26.29 -3.30 -6.73
CA ILE A 127 -25.09 -4.09 -7.03
C ILE A 127 -23.79 -3.26 -7.08
N ALA A 128 -23.88 -1.93 -7.19
CA ALA A 128 -22.71 -1.06 -7.13
C ALA A 128 -22.00 -1.15 -5.77
N ALA A 129 -22.74 -1.35 -4.67
CA ALA A 129 -22.18 -1.45 -3.33
C ALA A 129 -21.15 -2.59 -3.18
N PRO A 130 -21.48 -3.87 -3.47
CA PRO A 130 -20.50 -4.95 -3.40
C PRO A 130 -19.35 -4.78 -4.40
N ILE A 131 -19.61 -4.24 -5.60
CA ILE A 131 -18.54 -3.99 -6.59
C ILE A 131 -17.54 -2.97 -6.05
N ILE A 132 -18.01 -1.84 -5.51
CA ILE A 132 -17.16 -0.80 -4.93
C ILE A 132 -16.35 -1.38 -3.77
N VAL A 133 -17.00 -2.10 -2.86
CA VAL A 133 -16.32 -2.73 -1.72
C VAL A 133 -15.23 -3.69 -2.19
N ILE A 134 -15.51 -4.57 -3.15
CA ILE A 134 -14.52 -5.50 -3.71
C ILE A 134 -13.37 -4.75 -4.40
N LEU A 135 -13.65 -3.70 -5.16
CA LEU A 135 -12.60 -2.89 -5.79
C LEU A 135 -11.69 -2.21 -4.75
N LEU A 136 -12.29 -1.65 -3.69
CA LEU A 136 -11.54 -1.08 -2.58
C LEU A 136 -10.70 -2.14 -1.87
N ARG A 137 -11.20 -3.38 -1.73
CA ARG A 137 -10.41 -4.52 -1.22
C ARG A 137 -9.22 -4.85 -2.09
N VAL A 138 -9.39 -4.85 -3.40
CA VAL A 138 -8.28 -5.06 -4.35
C VAL A 138 -7.24 -3.95 -4.20
N LEU A 139 -7.67 -2.69 -4.12
CA LEU A 139 -6.75 -1.55 -3.94
C LEU A 139 -5.99 -1.62 -2.61
N GLN A 140 -6.65 -1.97 -1.50
CA GLN A 140 -5.99 -2.20 -0.21
C GLN A 140 -4.98 -3.34 -0.31
N GLY A 141 -5.36 -4.46 -0.92
CA GLY A 141 -4.48 -5.61 -1.14
C GLY A 141 -3.22 -5.26 -1.90
N LEU A 142 -3.37 -4.53 -3.01
CA LEU A 142 -2.25 -4.04 -3.81
C LEU A 142 -1.35 -3.10 -2.98
N ALA A 143 -1.92 -2.14 -2.27
CA ALA A 143 -1.16 -1.20 -1.44
C ALA A 143 -0.33 -1.92 -0.36
N LEU A 144 -0.96 -2.84 0.38
CA LEU A 144 -0.35 -3.60 1.47
C LEU A 144 0.79 -4.51 0.99
N GLY A 145 0.69 -5.03 -0.23
CA GLY A 145 1.77 -5.81 -0.84
C GLY A 145 3.09 -5.05 -0.95
N GLY A 146 3.03 -3.76 -1.27
CA GLY A 146 4.21 -2.90 -1.44
C GLY A 146 4.76 -2.29 -0.15
N GLU A 147 3.91 -2.16 0.86
CA GLU A 147 4.18 -1.35 2.04
C GLU A 147 5.30 -1.92 2.91
N TYR A 148 5.19 -3.20 3.32
CA TYR A 148 6.16 -3.85 4.20
C TYR A 148 7.55 -3.96 3.57
N GLY A 149 7.63 -4.32 2.28
CA GLY A 149 8.90 -4.45 1.57
C GLY A 149 9.62 -3.12 1.38
N GLY A 150 8.88 -2.06 1.03
CA GLY A 150 9.44 -0.72 0.87
C GLY A 150 9.99 -0.14 2.18
N ALA A 151 9.23 -0.27 3.28
CA ALA A 151 9.62 0.23 4.58
C ALA A 151 10.80 -0.53 5.20
N ALA A 152 10.76 -1.86 5.19
CA ALA A 152 11.82 -2.69 5.78
C ALA A 152 13.17 -2.43 5.10
N ILE A 153 13.19 -2.32 3.78
CA ILE A 153 14.43 -2.07 3.06
C ILE A 153 14.88 -0.62 3.25
N TYR A 154 13.96 0.35 3.22
CA TYR A 154 14.33 1.74 3.51
C TYR A 154 14.93 1.91 4.91
N VAL A 155 14.41 1.20 5.91
CA VAL A 155 15.00 1.20 7.26
C VAL A 155 16.34 0.48 7.27
N ALA A 156 16.46 -0.70 6.63
CA ALA A 156 17.70 -1.47 6.58
C ALA A 156 18.84 -0.72 5.87
N GLU A 157 18.54 0.03 4.81
CA GLU A 157 19.51 0.87 4.09
C GLU A 157 20.01 2.06 4.92
N HIS A 158 19.29 2.45 5.98
CA HIS A 158 19.57 3.63 6.79
C HIS A 158 19.70 3.33 8.28
N ALA A 159 19.84 2.05 8.64
CA ALA A 159 20.14 1.61 9.99
C ALA A 159 21.67 1.70 10.23
N PRO A 160 22.10 2.20 11.41
CA PRO A 160 23.51 2.35 11.76
C PRO A 160 24.24 1.03 11.97
#